data_AF-A0A6J1FUL8-F1
#
_entry.id   AF-A0A6J1FUL8-F1
#
_cell.length_a   1.000
_cell.length_b   1.000
_cell.length_c   1.000
_cell.angle_alpha   90.00
_cell.angle_beta   90.00
_cell.angle_gamma   90.00
#
_symmetry.space_group_name_H-M   'P 1'
#
loop_
_entity.id
_entity.type
_entity.pdbx_description
1 polymer ?
#
loop_
_entity_poly.entity_id
_entity_poly.type
_entity_poly.pdbx_seq_one_letter_code
_entity_poly.pdbx_strand_id
1 'polypeptide(L)'
;MGARCSRFGLCFWPSQIESNLNDLSCADNEDALPGFCEYSFDQLRAATSGFSSENIVSEHGEKAPNVVYRGKLDDDRVIAVKRFNKSAWPDSRQFLDEARAVGQLRNQRLANLIGCCCEGNERLLVAEFMPNETLSRHLFHWETQPMQWAMRLRVALYLAQALEYCSSKGRALYHDLNAYRVLFDQDGNPRLSCFGLMKNSRDGKSYSTNLAFTPPEYMRTGRITPESVVYSFGTLLLDLLSGKHIPPSHALDLIRAKNFPMLMDSCLEGHLSNDEGTELVRLASRCLQYELRERPNVKSLVIALTALQKETEVPSYVLMGISHGNASSKQISLSPFGEACSRTDLTAIHEFLEKAGYKDDEGVANELSFQMWTSQIQETLNSKKRGDSAFRAKDFVNAIDCYTQFIDGGTMVSPTVFARRSLCYLMSDMPQEALGDAMQAQAVSPDWPTAMYLQAAALFILGMENDAQETLRDGTTLEFKKERT
;
A
#
# COMPACT_ATOMS: atom_id res chain seq x y z
N MET A 1 51.74 54.77 27.86
CA MET A 1 52.63 54.54 26.70
C MET A 1 52.92 53.05 26.65
N GLY A 2 52.93 52.32 25.53
CA GLY A 2 52.55 52.63 24.14
C GLY A 2 52.49 51.29 23.37
N ALA A 3 51.70 51.22 22.31
CA ALA A 3 51.46 49.95 21.60
C ALA A 3 52.66 49.49 20.74
N ARG A 4 52.69 48.20 20.39
CA ARG A 4 52.92 47.79 18.98
C ARG A 4 52.39 46.39 18.66
N CYS A 5 51.92 46.27 17.42
CA CYS A 5 51.31 45.11 16.80
C CYS A 5 52.22 44.64 15.65
N SER A 6 52.21 43.35 15.30
CA SER A 6 52.88 42.81 14.10
C SER A 6 52.04 41.72 13.46
N ARG A 7 51.99 41.71 12.12
CA ARG A 7 51.13 40.87 11.27
C ARG A 7 51.89 39.70 10.66
N PHE A 8 51.19 38.58 10.46
CA PHE A 8 51.36 37.63 9.36
C PHE A 8 49.96 37.06 9.06
N GLY A 9 49.54 36.71 7.84
CA GLY A 9 50.23 36.70 6.55
C GLY A 9 49.61 35.61 5.66
N LEU A 10 48.60 35.95 4.85
CA LEU A 10 47.94 35.00 3.95
C LEU A 10 48.82 34.71 2.72
N CYS A 11 48.96 33.44 2.35
CA CYS A 11 49.55 33.00 1.09
C CYS A 11 48.58 32.05 0.37
N PHE A 12 48.51 32.18 -0.96
CA PHE A 12 47.59 31.43 -1.84
C PHE A 12 48.40 30.71 -2.94
N TRP A 13 47.96 29.50 -3.31
CA TRP A 13 48.20 28.80 -4.59
C TRP A 13 49.62 28.32 -4.99
N PRO A 14 49.77 27.44 -6.02
CA PRO A 14 48.89 26.31 -6.40
C PRO A 14 49.65 25.04 -6.85
N SER A 15 48.97 23.90 -7.04
CA SER A 15 49.22 22.97 -8.18
C SER A 15 48.20 21.82 -8.25
N GLN A 16 47.80 21.44 -9.46
CA GLN A 16 46.95 20.29 -9.76
C GLN A 16 47.73 18.96 -9.68
N ILE A 17 47.07 17.88 -9.25
CA ILE A 17 47.33 16.51 -9.74
C ILE A 17 45.96 15.85 -9.98
N GLU A 18 45.69 15.41 -11.20
CA GLU A 18 44.50 14.65 -11.55
C GLU A 18 44.69 13.16 -11.18
N SER A 19 43.61 12.49 -10.77
CA SER A 19 43.52 11.04 -10.82
C SER A 19 42.07 10.63 -11.11
N ASN A 20 41.78 10.31 -12.38
CA ASN A 20 40.46 9.90 -12.84
C ASN A 20 40.03 8.56 -12.23
N LEU A 21 38.89 8.54 -11.56
CA LEU A 21 38.11 7.34 -11.25
C LEU A 21 36.61 7.68 -11.34
N ASN A 22 36.11 7.62 -12.57
CA ASN A 22 34.72 7.66 -13.04
C ASN A 22 33.61 8.04 -12.04
N ASP A 23 33.05 9.23 -12.22
CA ASP A 23 31.69 9.55 -11.77
C ASP A 23 30.67 8.58 -12.38
N LEU A 24 29.92 7.91 -11.51
CA LEU A 24 28.58 7.39 -11.81
C LEU A 24 27.56 8.29 -11.12
N SER A 25 27.43 9.52 -11.64
CA SER A 25 26.35 10.41 -11.25
C SER A 25 25.04 9.91 -11.86
N CYS A 26 24.20 9.22 -11.09
CA CYS A 26 22.79 9.09 -11.44
C CYS A 26 22.17 10.48 -11.45
N ALA A 27 21.92 11.00 -12.66
CA ALA A 27 21.09 12.17 -12.87
C ALA A 27 19.61 11.77 -12.73
N ASP A 28 19.21 11.46 -11.49
CA ASP A 28 17.80 11.32 -11.16
C ASP A 28 17.20 12.72 -10.99
N ASN A 29 16.12 13.00 -11.72
CA ASN A 29 15.43 14.28 -11.62
C ASN A 29 14.95 14.52 -10.18
N GLU A 30 15.33 15.64 -9.59
CA GLU A 30 14.68 16.15 -8.37
C GLU A 30 13.27 16.64 -8.72
N ASP A 31 12.32 15.70 -8.87
CA ASP A 31 10.90 16.03 -8.76
C ASP A 31 10.70 16.76 -7.43
N ALA A 32 10.15 17.98 -7.52
CA ALA A 32 10.25 18.97 -6.46
C ALA A 32 9.48 18.56 -5.19
N LEU A 33 10.16 17.86 -4.28
CA LEU A 33 9.61 17.45 -2.98
C LEU A 33 8.99 18.67 -2.27
N PRO A 34 7.73 18.60 -1.80
CA PRO A 34 7.03 19.75 -1.26
C PRO A 34 7.83 20.45 -0.15
N GLY A 35 8.00 21.78 -0.29
CA GLY A 35 8.56 22.62 0.77
C GLY A 35 7.73 22.52 2.05
N PHE A 36 8.37 22.63 3.21
CA PHE A 36 7.64 22.64 4.48
C PHE A 36 6.82 23.93 4.62
N CYS A 37 5.53 23.81 4.91
CA CYS A 37 4.63 24.94 5.10
C CYS A 37 3.78 24.83 6.39
N GLU A 38 3.18 25.95 6.79
CA GLU A 38 2.23 26.01 7.90
C GLU A 38 0.81 26.06 7.33
N TYR A 39 -0.05 25.14 7.78
CA TYR A 39 -1.45 25.02 7.40
C TYR A 39 -2.35 25.57 8.51
N SER A 40 -3.49 26.15 8.15
CA SER A 40 -4.51 26.50 9.14
C SER A 40 -5.27 25.28 9.63
N PHE A 41 -5.87 25.37 10.82
CA PHE A 41 -6.72 24.31 11.36
C PHE A 41 -7.96 24.09 10.48
N ASP A 42 -8.54 25.16 9.93
CA ASP A 42 -9.70 25.07 9.05
C ASP A 42 -9.39 24.33 7.74
N GLN A 43 -8.20 24.54 7.15
CA GLN A 43 -7.73 23.77 5.98
C GLN A 43 -7.59 22.28 6.32
N LEU A 44 -6.92 21.93 7.42
CA LEU A 44 -6.75 20.53 7.81
C LEU A 44 -8.07 19.88 8.25
N ARG A 45 -9.00 20.64 8.82
CA ARG A 45 -10.36 20.18 9.14
C ARG A 45 -11.14 19.88 7.86
N ALA A 46 -11.08 20.74 6.85
CA ALA A 46 -11.71 20.50 5.55
C ALA A 46 -11.11 19.26 4.87
N ALA A 47 -9.78 19.21 4.76
CA ALA A 47 -9.04 18.13 4.11
C ALA A 47 -9.26 16.74 4.73
N THR A 48 -9.64 16.65 6.01
CA THR A 48 -9.89 15.38 6.74
C THR A 48 -11.38 15.10 6.97
N SER A 49 -12.28 15.78 6.27
CA SER A 49 -13.74 15.67 6.44
C SER A 49 -14.18 15.87 7.89
N GLY A 50 -13.66 16.90 8.56
CA GLY A 50 -13.95 17.19 9.96
C GLY A 50 -13.16 16.37 10.98
N PHE A 51 -12.05 15.73 10.57
CA PHE A 51 -11.38 14.64 11.31
C PHE A 51 -12.30 13.42 11.51
N SER A 52 -12.99 13.00 10.45
CA SER A 52 -13.88 11.83 10.45
C SER A 52 -13.15 10.57 10.92
N SER A 53 -13.85 9.70 11.65
CA SER A 53 -13.34 8.41 12.10
C SER A 53 -13.07 7.45 10.93
N GLU A 54 -13.81 7.59 9.83
CA GLU A 54 -13.61 6.87 8.56
C GLU A 54 -12.24 7.18 7.92
N ASN A 55 -11.68 8.36 8.20
CA ASN A 55 -10.37 8.78 7.70
C ASN A 55 -9.21 8.33 8.60
N ILE A 56 -9.43 7.58 9.69
CA ILE A 56 -8.35 7.18 10.59
C ILE A 56 -7.53 6.02 9.99
N VAL A 57 -6.22 6.23 9.86
CA VAL A 57 -5.26 5.25 9.32
C VAL A 57 -4.28 4.70 10.36
N SER A 58 -4.36 5.17 11.62
CA SER A 58 -3.60 4.58 12.73
C SER A 58 -4.29 3.32 13.27
N GLU A 59 -3.56 2.20 13.38
CA GLU A 59 -4.10 0.86 13.71
C GLU A 59 -5.03 0.77 14.93
N HIS A 60 -4.85 1.62 15.94
CA HIS A 60 -5.67 1.61 17.16
C HIS A 60 -6.95 2.46 17.03
N GLY A 61 -7.26 2.97 15.83
CA GLY A 61 -8.39 3.85 15.57
C GLY A 61 -8.36 5.10 16.44
N GLU A 62 -9.53 5.52 16.91
CA GLU A 62 -9.72 6.62 17.87
C GLU A 62 -8.99 6.41 19.21
N LYS A 63 -8.66 5.15 19.57
CA LYS A 63 -7.96 4.83 20.83
C LYS A 63 -6.46 5.07 20.76
N ALA A 64 -5.93 5.44 19.58
CA ALA A 64 -4.53 5.80 19.43
C ALA A 64 -4.17 7.05 20.25
N PRO A 65 -3.05 7.07 21.00
CA PRO A 65 -2.67 8.23 21.82
C PRO A 65 -2.27 9.47 20.98
N ASN A 66 -2.01 9.28 19.68
CA ASN A 66 -1.95 10.35 18.68
C ASN A 66 -2.54 9.77 17.39
N VAL A 67 -3.76 10.19 17.04
CA VAL A 67 -4.50 9.67 15.89
C VAL A 67 -3.89 10.22 14.59
N VAL A 68 -3.81 9.38 13.56
CA VAL A 68 -3.38 9.79 12.21
C VAL A 68 -4.57 9.67 11.27
N TYR A 69 -4.89 10.76 10.58
CA TYR A 69 -5.96 10.85 9.60
C TYR A 69 -5.39 10.90 8.19
N ARG A 70 -6.02 10.21 7.24
CA ARG A 70 -5.91 10.52 5.82
C ARG A 70 -6.65 11.82 5.54
N GLY A 71 -6.10 12.66 4.68
CA GLY A 71 -6.77 13.84 4.17
C GLY A 71 -6.43 14.09 2.70
N LYS A 72 -7.19 14.97 2.07
CA LYS A 72 -6.97 15.43 0.69
C LYS A 72 -7.04 16.96 0.67
N LEU A 73 -5.95 17.61 0.24
CA LEU A 73 -5.87 19.07 0.14
C LEU A 73 -6.67 19.59 -1.08
N ASP A 74 -6.89 20.90 -1.13
CA ASP A 74 -7.59 21.60 -2.21
C ASP A 74 -6.88 21.45 -3.58
N ASP A 75 -5.58 21.11 -3.57
CA ASP A 75 -4.75 20.82 -4.75
C ASP A 75 -4.64 19.31 -5.06
N ASP A 76 -5.66 18.55 -4.64
CA ASP A 76 -5.81 17.10 -4.75
C ASP A 76 -4.76 16.23 -4.02
N ARG A 77 -3.70 16.81 -3.43
CA ARG A 77 -2.65 16.05 -2.76
C ARG A 77 -3.18 15.32 -1.53
N VAL A 78 -2.93 14.01 -1.48
CA VAL A 78 -3.29 13.14 -0.34
C VAL A 78 -2.21 13.26 0.75
N ILE A 79 -2.65 13.49 1.99
CA ILE A 79 -1.80 13.78 3.14
C ILE A 79 -2.11 12.89 4.34
N ALA A 80 -1.11 12.67 5.18
CA ALA A 80 -1.25 12.06 6.49
C ALA A 80 -1.16 13.13 7.59
N VAL A 81 -2.26 13.35 8.33
CA VAL A 81 -2.38 14.35 9.38
C VAL A 81 -2.32 13.68 10.75
N LYS A 82 -1.18 13.78 11.44
CA LYS A 82 -1.04 13.30 12.83
C LYS A 82 -1.45 14.39 13.80
N ARG A 83 -2.53 14.17 14.55
CA ARG A 83 -3.04 15.08 15.58
C ARG A 83 -2.56 14.65 16.96
N PHE A 84 -1.93 15.56 17.69
CA PHE A 84 -1.42 15.29 19.04
C PHE A 84 -2.45 15.63 20.11
N ASN A 85 -2.41 14.91 21.22
CA ASN A 85 -3.12 15.30 22.43
C ASN A 85 -2.60 16.66 22.95
N LYS A 86 -3.50 17.49 23.49
CA LYS A 86 -3.19 18.87 23.97
C LYS A 86 -2.03 18.93 24.98
N SER A 87 -1.88 17.89 25.81
CA SER A 87 -0.80 17.77 26.80
C SER A 87 0.56 17.36 26.20
N ALA A 88 0.59 16.82 24.98
CA ALA A 88 1.80 16.28 24.37
C ALA A 88 2.75 17.37 23.84
N TRP A 89 2.26 18.58 23.58
CA TRP A 89 3.03 19.73 23.06
C TRP A 89 2.49 21.08 23.59
N PRO A 90 2.68 21.36 24.90
CA PRO A 90 2.13 22.57 25.52
C PRO A 90 2.78 23.86 24.99
N ASP A 91 4.09 23.83 24.69
CA ASP A 91 4.82 24.95 24.11
C ASP A 91 4.65 24.94 22.57
N SER A 92 3.94 25.94 22.04
CA SER A 92 3.70 26.14 20.60
C SER A 92 4.98 26.45 19.84
N ARG A 93 5.89 27.24 20.43
CA ARG A 93 7.14 27.62 19.79
C ARG A 93 8.07 26.42 19.70
N GLN A 94 8.19 25.64 20.79
CA GLN A 94 8.99 24.42 20.79
C GLN A 94 8.47 23.41 19.74
N PHE A 95 7.15 23.28 19.60
CA PHE A 95 6.54 22.45 18.57
C PHE A 95 6.87 22.94 17.16
N LEU A 96 6.70 24.24 16.87
CA LEU A 96 6.99 24.83 15.56
C LEU A 96 8.47 24.74 15.18
N ASP A 97 9.38 25.06 16.11
CA ASP A 97 10.81 25.02 15.86
C ASP A 97 11.29 23.58 15.61
N GLU A 98 10.74 22.58 16.33
CA GLU A 98 11.02 21.15 16.08
C GLU A 98 10.40 20.67 14.76
N ALA A 99 9.14 21.01 14.49
CA ALA A 99 8.44 20.63 13.26
C ALA A 99 9.12 21.19 12.01
N ARG A 100 9.55 22.46 12.02
CA ARG A 100 10.35 23.05 10.94
C ARG A 100 11.69 22.34 10.76
N ALA A 101 12.37 21.98 11.85
CA ALA A 101 13.67 21.32 11.77
C ALA A 101 13.58 19.85 11.29
N VAL A 102 12.50 19.13 11.59
CA VAL A 102 12.18 17.85 10.93
C VAL A 102 11.73 18.08 9.48
N GLY A 103 11.01 19.18 9.22
CA GLY A 103 10.58 19.63 7.89
C GLY A 103 11.69 20.06 6.94
N GLN A 104 12.91 20.26 7.44
CA GLN A 104 14.12 20.47 6.61
C GLN A 104 14.72 19.17 6.08
N LEU A 105 14.31 18.01 6.63
CA LEU A 105 14.73 16.71 6.12
C LEU A 105 13.94 16.40 4.84
N ARG A 106 14.67 16.16 3.75
CA ARG A 106 14.14 15.84 2.44
C ARG A 106 14.96 14.70 1.84
N ASN A 107 14.33 13.54 1.67
CA ASN A 107 14.95 12.36 1.08
C ASN A 107 13.88 11.53 0.35
N GLN A 108 14.32 10.63 -0.55
CA GLN A 108 13.58 9.37 -0.76
C GLN A 108 13.59 8.56 0.56
N ARG A 109 13.15 7.29 0.62
CA ARG A 109 13.31 6.44 1.84
C ARG A 109 12.62 6.96 3.15
N LEU A 110 12.08 8.19 3.17
CA LEU A 110 11.27 8.84 4.19
C LEU A 110 9.87 9.11 3.62
N ALA A 111 8.85 9.11 4.48
CA ALA A 111 7.60 9.81 4.23
C ALA A 111 7.75 11.21 4.85
N ASN A 112 8.04 12.19 4.01
CA ASN A 112 8.57 13.50 4.42
C ASN A 112 7.53 14.32 5.20
N LEU A 113 8.01 15.14 6.13
CA LEU A 113 7.17 16.10 6.83
C LEU A 113 7.00 17.35 5.95
N ILE A 114 5.82 17.52 5.35
CA ILE A 114 5.49 18.60 4.42
C ILE A 114 4.85 19.81 5.11
N GLY A 115 4.45 19.70 6.37
CA GLY A 115 4.04 20.87 7.14
C GLY A 115 3.53 20.59 8.55
N CYS A 116 2.95 21.61 9.16
CA CYS A 116 2.30 21.52 10.47
C CYS A 116 1.16 22.53 10.62
N CYS A 117 0.36 22.37 11.67
CA CYS A 117 -0.60 23.37 12.15
C CYS A 117 -0.39 23.56 13.66
N CYS A 118 -0.36 24.82 14.12
CA CYS A 118 -0.12 25.19 15.51
C CYS A 118 -1.06 26.32 15.98
N GLU A 119 -2.36 26.18 15.71
CA GLU A 119 -3.38 27.18 16.07
C GLU A 119 -4.02 26.89 17.43
N GLY A 120 -3.97 27.86 18.35
CA GLY A 120 -4.52 27.73 19.69
C GLY A 120 -3.99 26.49 20.45
N ASN A 121 -4.90 25.55 20.76
CA ASN A 121 -4.59 24.30 21.46
C ASN A 121 -4.23 23.14 20.52
N GLU A 122 -4.30 23.34 19.21
CA GLU A 122 -4.11 22.30 18.21
C GLU A 122 -2.64 22.19 17.79
N ARG A 123 -2.19 20.95 17.64
CA ARG A 123 -0.83 20.59 17.25
C ARG A 123 -0.95 19.43 16.27
N LEU A 124 -0.75 19.72 14.99
CA LEU A 124 -0.85 18.73 13.92
C LEU A 124 0.41 18.74 13.06
N LEU A 125 0.83 17.55 12.64
CA LEU A 125 1.88 17.37 11.64
C LEU A 125 1.25 16.85 10.36
N VAL A 126 1.74 17.35 9.22
CA VAL A 126 1.28 16.98 7.88
C VAL A 126 2.44 16.32 7.16
N ALA A 127 2.27 15.06 6.79
CA ALA A 127 3.24 14.27 6.05
C ALA A 127 2.67 13.77 4.72
N GLU A 128 3.54 13.33 3.82
CA GLU A 128 3.16 12.59 2.61
C GLU A 128 2.33 11.35 2.97
N PHE A 129 1.21 11.12 2.28
CA PHE A 129 0.43 9.89 2.46
C PHE A 129 1.05 8.74 1.68
N MET A 130 1.13 7.57 2.32
CA MET A 130 1.71 6.35 1.77
C MET A 130 0.58 5.35 1.52
N PRO A 131 0.20 5.06 0.26
CA PRO A 131 -1.02 4.34 -0.06
C PRO A 131 -0.93 2.83 0.15
N ASN A 132 0.28 2.25 0.14
CA ASN A 132 0.47 0.80 0.17
C ASN A 132 0.75 0.27 1.59
N GLU A 133 0.03 0.78 2.59
CA GLU A 133 0.02 0.29 3.99
C GLU A 133 1.40 0.28 4.70
N THR A 134 1.44 -0.33 5.90
CA THR A 134 2.64 -0.51 6.74
C THR A 134 3.37 -1.83 6.49
N LEU A 135 4.64 -1.91 6.91
CA LEU A 135 5.35 -3.20 7.00
C LEU A 135 4.65 -4.17 7.95
N SER A 136 4.01 -3.71 9.05
CA SER A 136 3.24 -4.60 9.94
C SER A 136 2.13 -5.35 9.21
N ARG A 137 1.40 -4.69 8.30
CA ARG A 137 0.36 -5.32 7.47
C ARG A 137 0.93 -6.39 6.55
N HIS A 138 1.94 -6.02 5.75
CA HIS A 138 2.53 -6.93 4.74
C HIS A 138 3.38 -8.06 5.34
N LEU A 139 3.90 -7.90 6.56
CA LEU A 139 4.85 -8.84 7.16
C LEU A 139 4.20 -9.77 8.20
N PHE A 140 3.22 -9.30 8.97
CA PHE A 140 2.60 -10.08 10.06
C PHE A 140 1.20 -10.63 9.72
N HIS A 141 0.57 -10.09 8.68
CA HIS A 141 -0.83 -10.38 8.31
C HIS A 141 -0.94 -10.76 6.82
N TRP A 142 0.04 -11.47 6.28
CA TRP A 142 -0.02 -12.03 4.94
C TRP A 142 -0.87 -13.30 4.93
N GLU A 143 -2.05 -13.26 4.32
CA GLU A 143 -2.92 -14.44 4.15
C GLU A 143 -2.78 -15.06 2.75
N THR A 144 -2.48 -14.24 1.75
CA THR A 144 -2.45 -14.64 0.32
C THR A 144 -1.11 -14.39 -0.37
N GLN A 145 -0.27 -13.49 0.14
CA GLN A 145 0.98 -13.09 -0.51
C GLN A 145 2.09 -12.79 0.52
N PRO A 146 2.99 -13.74 0.83
CA PRO A 146 4.13 -13.50 1.71
C PRO A 146 5.12 -12.50 1.10
N MET A 147 5.70 -11.62 1.94
CA MET A 147 6.74 -10.69 1.49
C MET A 147 8.03 -11.44 1.10
N GLN A 148 8.43 -11.29 -0.16
CA GLN A 148 9.62 -11.92 -0.75
C GLN A 148 10.93 -11.48 -0.07
N TRP A 149 11.92 -12.37 -0.01
CA TRP A 149 13.23 -12.10 0.62
C TRP A 149 13.93 -10.84 0.10
N ALA A 150 13.97 -10.65 -1.22
CA ALA A 150 14.54 -9.47 -1.87
C ALA A 150 13.90 -8.15 -1.38
N MET A 151 12.60 -8.18 -1.06
CA MET A 151 11.88 -7.05 -0.51
C MET A 151 12.21 -6.81 0.96
N ARG A 152 12.36 -7.88 1.76
CA ARG A 152 12.77 -7.78 3.17
C ARG A 152 14.16 -7.15 3.32
N LEU A 153 15.12 -7.54 2.47
CA LEU A 153 16.43 -6.91 2.41
C LEU A 153 16.34 -5.44 1.97
N ARG A 154 15.49 -5.12 0.98
CA ARG A 154 15.29 -3.75 0.50
C ARG A 154 14.72 -2.85 1.59
N VAL A 155 13.75 -3.34 2.37
CA VAL A 155 13.20 -2.68 3.56
C VAL A 155 14.33 -2.38 4.55
N ALA A 156 15.14 -3.37 4.93
CA ALA A 156 16.26 -3.16 5.86
C ALA A 156 17.25 -2.10 5.33
N LEU A 157 17.68 -2.21 4.07
CA LEU A 157 18.64 -1.29 3.46
C LEU A 157 18.10 0.15 3.38
N TYR A 158 16.87 0.33 2.90
CA TYR A 158 16.27 1.66 2.74
C TYR A 158 16.05 2.35 4.09
N LEU A 159 15.71 1.59 5.13
CA LEU A 159 15.62 2.09 6.50
C LEU A 159 16.99 2.50 7.06
N ALA A 160 18.04 1.70 6.82
CA ALA A 160 19.40 2.07 7.21
C ALA A 160 19.87 3.36 6.50
N GLN A 161 19.57 3.51 5.20
CA GLN A 161 19.85 4.73 4.43
C GLN A 161 19.09 5.94 4.98
N ALA A 162 17.79 5.80 5.30
CA ALA A 162 16.99 6.87 5.89
C ALA A 162 17.56 7.33 7.26
N LEU A 163 17.97 6.37 8.10
CA LEU A 163 18.58 6.66 9.40
C LEU A 163 19.99 7.27 9.27
N GLU A 164 20.80 6.83 8.30
CA GLU A 164 22.11 7.45 8.00
C GLU A 164 21.92 8.90 7.54
N TYR A 165 20.99 9.14 6.61
CA TYR A 165 20.63 10.48 6.15
C TYR A 165 20.22 11.38 7.32
N CYS A 166 19.26 10.95 8.15
CA CYS A 166 18.82 11.74 9.31
C CYS A 166 19.99 12.02 10.28
N SER A 167 20.83 11.02 10.57
CA SER A 167 22.03 11.18 11.38
C SER A 167 23.01 12.21 10.80
N SER A 168 23.25 12.18 9.48
CA SER A 168 24.13 13.13 8.78
C SER A 168 23.62 14.58 8.85
N LYS A 169 22.31 14.77 9.03
CA LYS A 169 21.65 16.07 9.23
C LYS A 169 21.50 16.45 10.71
N GLY A 170 22.20 15.77 11.62
CA GLY A 170 22.15 16.03 13.07
C GLY A 170 20.91 15.47 13.78
N ARG A 171 20.11 14.65 13.09
CA ARG A 171 18.85 14.06 13.56
C ARG A 171 18.99 12.55 13.77
N ALA A 172 19.99 12.15 14.55
CA ALA A 172 20.34 10.74 14.80
C ALA A 172 19.39 10.00 15.77
N LEU A 173 18.37 10.67 16.31
CA LEU A 173 17.40 10.07 17.23
C LEU A 173 16.08 9.80 16.50
N TYR A 174 15.60 8.56 16.61
CA TYR A 174 14.29 8.15 16.12
C TYR A 174 13.55 7.45 17.28
N HIS A 175 12.33 7.90 17.55
CA HIS A 175 11.50 7.38 18.61
C HIS A 175 10.58 6.26 18.12
N ASP A 176 10.51 5.16 18.87
CA ASP A 176 9.58 4.05 18.63
C ASP A 176 9.74 3.43 17.22
N LEU A 177 10.98 3.12 16.82
CA LEU A 177 11.30 2.44 15.56
C LEU A 177 10.82 0.99 15.62
N ASN A 178 9.93 0.59 14.71
CA ASN A 178 9.36 -0.75 14.58
C ASN A 178 8.66 -0.88 13.21
N ALA A 179 8.13 -2.07 12.88
CA ALA A 179 7.44 -2.32 11.62
C ALA A 179 6.25 -1.37 11.35
N TYR A 180 5.59 -0.87 12.41
CA TYR A 180 4.49 0.11 12.34
C TYR A 180 4.92 1.54 11.94
N ARG A 181 6.22 1.77 11.75
CA ARG A 181 6.79 3.06 11.28
C ARG A 181 7.30 3.01 9.85
N VAL A 182 7.27 1.85 9.22
CA VAL A 182 7.67 1.63 7.83
C VAL A 182 6.40 1.57 7.00
N LEU A 183 6.35 2.39 5.95
CA LEU A 183 5.22 2.56 5.06
C LEU A 183 5.67 2.31 3.62
N PHE A 184 4.75 2.11 2.68
CA PHE A 184 5.09 1.96 1.25
C PHE A 184 4.45 3.04 0.39
N ASP A 185 5.27 3.67 -0.46
CA ASP A 185 4.79 4.64 -1.45
C ASP A 185 4.00 3.96 -2.59
N GLN A 186 3.51 4.76 -3.54
CA GLN A 186 2.72 4.29 -4.69
C GLN A 186 3.41 3.19 -5.51
N ASP A 187 4.75 3.20 -5.55
CA ASP A 187 5.60 2.28 -6.33
C ASP A 187 6.12 1.11 -5.49
N GLY A 188 5.56 0.94 -4.27
CA GLY A 188 5.91 -0.11 -3.33
C GLY A 188 7.25 0.09 -2.64
N ASN A 189 7.90 1.24 -2.74
CA ASN A 189 9.20 1.44 -2.07
C ASN A 189 9.00 1.75 -0.57
N PRO A 190 9.81 1.14 0.32
CA PRO A 190 9.70 1.39 1.75
C PRO A 190 10.19 2.80 2.12
N ARG A 191 9.37 3.47 2.93
CA ARG A 191 9.54 4.82 3.45
C ARG A 191 9.42 4.81 4.98
N LEU A 192 10.40 5.36 5.68
CA LEU A 192 10.36 5.57 7.13
C LEU A 192 9.49 6.79 7.45
N SER A 193 8.50 6.64 8.33
CA SER A 193 7.65 7.76 8.75
C SER A 193 8.46 8.86 9.43
N CYS A 194 8.31 10.12 9.00
CA CYS A 194 8.93 11.25 9.70
C CYS A 194 8.42 11.43 11.15
N PHE A 195 7.27 10.85 11.53
CA PHE A 195 6.63 11.09 12.82
C PHE A 195 7.40 10.56 14.03
N GLY A 196 8.36 9.65 13.86
CA GLY A 196 9.27 9.21 14.94
C GLY A 196 10.48 10.13 15.14
N LEU A 197 10.76 11.05 14.22
CA LEU A 197 11.80 12.09 14.38
C LEU A 197 11.32 13.24 15.29
N MET A 198 10.00 13.32 15.55
CA MET A 198 9.38 14.31 16.41
C MET A 198 9.34 13.79 17.86
N LYS A 199 10.00 14.51 18.77
CA LYS A 199 10.04 14.16 20.19
C LYS A 199 8.70 14.40 20.88
N ASN A 200 7.96 13.35 21.22
CA ASN A 200 6.81 13.47 22.13
C ASN A 200 7.25 14.10 23.47
N SER A 201 6.62 15.21 23.89
CA SER A 201 7.28 16.17 24.79
C SER A 201 7.29 15.81 26.29
N ARG A 202 7.92 16.72 27.07
CA ARG A 202 8.26 16.67 28.51
C ARG A 202 9.06 15.47 29.00
N ASP A 203 8.52 14.25 28.96
CA ASP A 203 9.11 13.11 29.66
C ASP A 203 10.11 12.30 28.81
N GLY A 204 10.13 12.51 27.48
CA GLY A 204 10.92 11.68 26.54
C GLY A 204 10.41 10.24 26.40
N LYS A 205 9.33 9.89 27.11
CA LYS A 205 8.69 8.58 27.12
C LYS A 205 7.85 8.37 25.86
N SER A 206 8.53 8.04 24.76
CA SER A 206 7.90 7.86 23.45
C SER A 206 7.71 6.40 23.02
N TYR A 207 8.21 5.43 23.76
CA TYR A 207 8.00 4.01 23.45
C TYR A 207 6.57 3.57 23.76
N SER A 208 5.94 2.94 22.77
CA SER A 208 4.57 2.43 22.85
C SER A 208 4.51 1.15 23.68
N THR A 209 4.54 1.29 25.01
CA THR A 209 4.08 0.35 26.05
C THR A 209 4.63 -1.09 26.10
N ASN A 210 5.33 -1.60 25.09
CA ASN A 210 5.85 -2.97 25.11
C ASN A 210 7.30 -3.02 25.61
N LEU A 211 7.45 -3.26 26.91
CA LEU A 211 8.75 -3.36 27.58
C LEU A 211 9.65 -4.46 27.00
N ALA A 212 9.09 -5.49 26.36
CA ALA A 212 9.86 -6.60 25.79
C ALA A 212 10.75 -6.20 24.61
N PHE A 213 10.44 -5.10 23.91
CA PHE A 213 11.17 -4.59 22.75
C PHE A 213 11.96 -3.31 23.06
N THR A 214 11.92 -2.85 24.32
CA THR A 214 12.49 -1.56 24.72
C THR A 214 14.01 -1.67 24.90
N PRO A 215 14.83 -0.74 24.35
CA PRO A 215 16.27 -0.75 24.55
C PRO A 215 16.66 -0.74 26.04
N PRO A 216 17.58 -1.62 26.51
CA PRO A 216 17.90 -1.78 27.93
C PRO A 216 18.32 -0.48 28.63
N GLU A 217 19.10 0.36 27.94
CA GLU A 217 19.54 1.65 28.45
C GLU A 217 18.41 2.68 28.59
N TYR A 218 17.37 2.59 27.74
CA TYR A 218 16.18 3.43 27.87
C TYR A 218 15.31 2.98 29.04
N MET A 219 15.17 1.67 29.30
CA MET A 219 14.49 1.19 30.52
C MET A 219 15.15 1.75 31.79
N ARG A 220 16.47 1.91 31.79
CA ARG A 220 17.25 2.45 32.92
C ARG A 220 17.24 3.97 33.02
N THR A 221 17.21 4.70 31.90
CA THR A 221 17.45 6.16 31.86
C THR A 221 16.27 7.01 31.43
N GLY A 222 15.26 6.41 30.78
CA GLY A 222 14.18 7.14 30.10
C GLY A 222 14.63 7.98 28.90
N ARG A 223 15.85 7.78 28.39
CA ARG A 223 16.43 8.59 27.30
C ARG A 223 16.81 7.71 26.11
N ILE A 224 16.50 8.19 24.91
CA ILE A 224 16.90 7.58 23.65
C ILE A 224 18.27 8.11 23.25
N THR A 225 19.16 7.20 22.83
CA THR A 225 20.45 7.51 22.23
C THR A 225 20.50 6.97 20.79
N PRO A 226 21.49 7.33 19.96
CA PRO A 226 21.66 6.73 18.64
C PRO A 226 21.78 5.20 18.69
N GLU A 227 22.41 4.67 19.74
CA GLU A 227 22.56 3.23 19.96
C GLU A 227 21.24 2.55 20.32
N SER A 228 20.30 3.27 20.95
CA SER A 228 18.92 2.80 21.15
C SER A 228 18.17 2.66 19.82
N VAL A 229 18.42 3.54 18.85
CA VAL A 229 17.86 3.43 17.50
C VAL A 229 18.42 2.19 16.79
N VAL A 230 19.72 1.93 16.93
CA VAL A 230 20.35 0.70 16.40
C VAL A 230 19.75 -0.56 17.04
N TYR A 231 19.47 -0.56 18.34
CA TYR A 231 18.83 -1.70 19.00
C TYR A 231 17.46 -2.03 18.38
N SER A 232 16.62 -1.01 18.17
CA SER A 232 15.30 -1.19 17.54
C SER A 232 15.36 -1.42 16.03
N PHE A 233 16.43 -1.02 15.36
CA PHE A 233 16.74 -1.54 14.02
C PHE A 233 17.01 -3.06 14.07
N GLY A 234 17.73 -3.51 15.10
CA GLY A 234 17.93 -4.93 15.40
C GLY A 234 16.64 -5.71 15.62
N THR A 235 15.64 -5.14 16.31
CA THR A 235 14.32 -5.78 16.48
C THR A 235 13.59 -5.89 15.14
N LEU A 236 13.68 -4.86 14.29
CA LEU A 236 13.10 -4.87 12.95
C LEU A 236 13.78 -5.90 12.02
N LEU A 237 15.08 -6.16 12.17
CA LEU A 237 15.74 -7.27 11.47
C LEU A 237 15.19 -8.64 11.90
N LEU A 238 14.82 -8.83 13.18
CA LEU A 238 14.15 -10.05 13.65
C LEU A 238 12.73 -10.17 13.09
N ASP A 239 11.97 -9.07 13.04
CA ASP A 239 10.65 -9.03 12.41
C ASP A 239 10.74 -9.52 10.95
N LEU A 240 11.71 -8.98 10.18
CA LEU A 240 11.95 -9.37 8.79
C LEU A 240 12.38 -10.83 8.62
N LEU A 241 13.24 -11.35 9.50
CA LEU A 241 13.67 -12.76 9.46
C LEU A 241 12.53 -13.75 9.75
N SER A 242 11.59 -13.37 10.62
CA SER A 242 10.60 -14.29 11.20
C SER A 242 9.16 -14.13 10.71
N GLY A 243 8.86 -13.02 10.01
CA GLY A 243 7.48 -12.68 9.63
C GLY A 243 6.57 -12.39 10.83
N LYS A 244 7.15 -12.13 12.02
CA LYS A 244 6.42 -12.07 13.30
C LYS A 244 7.07 -11.05 14.23
N HIS A 245 6.27 -10.40 15.07
CA HIS A 245 6.81 -9.47 16.06
C HIS A 245 7.32 -10.22 17.31
N ILE A 246 8.59 -10.65 17.29
CA ILE A 246 9.18 -11.55 18.31
C ILE A 246 10.07 -10.78 19.29
N PRO A 247 9.88 -10.94 20.63
CA PRO A 247 10.75 -10.35 21.63
C PRO A 247 12.24 -10.71 21.44
N PRO A 248 13.16 -9.73 21.47
CA PRO A 248 14.59 -9.95 21.25
C PRO A 248 15.24 -10.97 22.17
N SER A 249 14.79 -11.09 23.42
CA SER A 249 15.28 -12.11 24.35
C SER A 249 15.06 -13.53 23.81
N HIS A 250 13.85 -13.83 23.36
CA HIS A 250 13.51 -15.14 22.80
C HIS A 250 14.30 -15.46 21.53
N ALA A 251 14.42 -14.49 20.62
CA ALA A 251 15.20 -14.65 19.40
C ALA A 251 16.69 -14.85 19.67
N LEU A 252 17.29 -14.07 20.59
CA LEU A 252 18.70 -14.22 20.96
C LEU A 252 19.00 -15.59 21.59
N ASP A 253 18.08 -16.15 22.36
CA ASP A 253 18.25 -17.48 22.96
C ASP A 253 18.19 -18.60 21.89
N LEU A 254 17.30 -18.50 20.89
CA LEU A 254 17.30 -19.41 19.73
C LEU A 254 18.60 -19.31 18.92
N ILE A 255 19.11 -18.10 18.71
CA ILE A 255 20.37 -17.86 17.99
C ILE A 255 21.56 -18.45 18.77
N ARG A 256 21.64 -18.23 20.08
CA ARG A 256 22.69 -18.81 20.97
C ARG A 256 22.65 -20.33 20.99
N ALA A 257 21.45 -20.92 20.97
CA ALA A 257 21.25 -22.37 20.88
C ALA A 257 21.60 -22.96 19.48
N LYS A 258 22.05 -22.12 18.53
CA LYS A 258 22.25 -22.47 17.11
C LYS A 258 20.99 -23.00 16.42
N ASN A 259 19.82 -22.64 16.96
CA ASN A 259 18.52 -23.09 16.48
C ASN A 259 17.75 -21.96 15.78
N PHE A 260 18.49 -21.03 15.14
CA PHE A 260 17.92 -19.93 14.38
C PHE A 260 17.08 -20.34 13.16
N PRO A 261 17.18 -21.55 12.56
CA PRO A 261 16.20 -22.01 11.59
C PRO A 261 14.75 -21.95 12.11
N MET A 262 14.52 -22.18 13.41
CA MET A 262 13.18 -22.05 14.02
C MET A 262 12.70 -20.60 14.21
N LEU A 263 13.60 -19.62 14.07
CA LEU A 263 13.24 -18.19 14.04
C LEU A 263 12.79 -17.77 12.64
N MET A 264 13.16 -18.53 11.59
CA MET A 264 12.93 -18.12 10.21
C MET A 264 11.47 -18.27 9.80
N ASP A 265 11.00 -17.33 8.99
CA ASP A 265 9.69 -17.42 8.35
C ASP A 265 9.68 -18.58 7.35
N SER A 266 8.73 -19.50 7.49
CA SER A 266 8.63 -20.69 6.64
C SER A 266 8.35 -20.37 5.17
N CYS A 267 7.83 -19.17 4.85
CA CYS A 267 7.69 -18.75 3.44
C CYS A 267 9.03 -18.42 2.75
N LEU A 268 10.15 -18.38 3.49
CA LEU A 268 11.50 -18.16 2.95
C LEU A 268 12.25 -19.46 2.67
N GLU A 269 11.68 -20.63 3.00
CA GLU A 269 12.28 -21.93 2.71
C GLU A 269 12.52 -22.10 1.21
N GLY A 270 13.74 -22.48 0.82
CA GLY A 270 14.15 -22.62 -0.59
C GLY A 270 14.41 -21.30 -1.35
N HIS A 271 13.94 -20.16 -0.85
CA HIS A 271 14.16 -18.83 -1.45
C HIS A 271 15.35 -18.06 -0.86
N LEU A 272 15.93 -18.57 0.22
CA LEU A 272 17.02 -17.96 0.96
C LEU A 272 18.30 -18.79 0.84
N SER A 273 19.44 -18.17 0.54
CA SER A 273 20.73 -18.85 0.72
C SER A 273 21.14 -18.82 2.21
N ASN A 274 21.66 -19.95 2.71
CA ASN A 274 22.06 -20.08 4.12
C ASN A 274 23.04 -18.98 4.56
N ASP A 275 23.90 -18.49 3.66
CA ASP A 275 24.88 -17.45 3.94
C ASP A 275 24.22 -16.07 4.18
N GLU A 276 23.24 -15.70 3.36
CA GLU A 276 22.48 -14.43 3.51
C GLU A 276 21.66 -14.43 4.80
N GLY A 277 20.97 -15.53 5.10
CA GLY A 277 20.21 -15.70 6.33
C GLY A 277 21.11 -15.59 7.56
N THR A 278 22.26 -16.28 7.53
CA THR A 278 23.25 -16.26 8.61
C THR A 278 23.82 -14.87 8.84
N GLU A 279 24.17 -14.12 7.78
CA GLU A 279 24.73 -12.78 7.96
C GLU A 279 23.67 -11.76 8.41
N LEU A 280 22.41 -11.87 7.99
CA LEU A 280 21.33 -11.00 8.53
C LEU A 280 21.02 -11.32 10.00
N VAL A 281 21.00 -12.61 10.39
CA VAL A 281 20.91 -13.06 11.80
C VAL A 281 22.09 -12.52 12.62
N ARG A 282 23.30 -12.54 12.07
CA ARG A 282 24.50 -11.96 12.71
C ARG A 282 24.38 -10.45 12.86
N LEU A 283 23.86 -9.75 11.86
CA LEU A 283 23.65 -8.30 11.91
C LEU A 283 22.62 -7.92 12.98
N ALA A 284 21.48 -8.62 13.04
CA ALA A 284 20.48 -8.48 14.11
C ALA A 284 21.10 -8.73 15.50
N SER A 285 21.85 -9.83 15.65
CA SER A 285 22.54 -10.17 16.88
C SER A 285 23.54 -9.10 17.35
N ARG A 286 24.20 -8.40 16.42
CA ARG A 286 25.10 -7.28 16.74
C ARG A 286 24.35 -6.01 17.11
N CYS A 287 23.22 -5.72 16.49
CA CYS A 287 22.37 -4.60 16.85
C CYS A 287 21.79 -4.74 18.27
N LEU A 288 21.48 -5.98 18.67
CA LEU A 288 20.83 -6.33 19.93
C LEU A 288 21.80 -6.58 21.11
N GLN A 289 23.08 -6.22 20.97
CA GLN A 289 24.03 -6.33 22.08
C GLN A 289 23.63 -5.46 23.26
N TYR A 290 23.86 -5.96 24.47
CA TYR A 290 23.58 -5.24 25.71
C TYR A 290 24.47 -4.00 25.83
N GLU A 291 25.76 -4.16 25.57
CA GLU A 291 26.77 -3.09 25.61
C GLU A 291 26.64 -2.17 24.37
N LEU A 292 26.38 -0.88 24.61
CA LEU A 292 26.13 0.11 23.55
C LEU A 292 27.24 0.17 22.50
N ARG A 293 28.49 0.07 22.95
CA ARG A 293 29.72 0.13 22.14
C ARG A 293 29.95 -1.08 21.22
N GLU A 294 29.24 -2.18 21.43
CA GLU A 294 29.34 -3.39 20.60
C GLU A 294 28.35 -3.37 19.42
N ARG A 295 27.34 -2.49 19.51
CA ARG A 295 26.37 -2.26 18.44
C ARG A 295 27.06 -1.55 17.25
N PRO A 296 26.74 -1.92 16.00
CA PRO A 296 27.28 -1.24 14.83
C PRO A 296 26.73 0.19 14.71
N ASN A 297 27.50 1.11 14.13
CA ASN A 297 26.94 2.40 13.71
C ASN A 297 26.10 2.23 12.43
N VAL A 298 25.20 3.18 12.15
CA VAL A 298 24.25 3.09 11.01
C VAL A 298 24.96 3.01 9.66
N LYS A 299 26.09 3.71 9.47
CA LYS A 299 26.88 3.61 8.23
C LYS A 299 27.43 2.19 8.00
N SER A 300 27.85 1.50 9.05
CA SER A 300 28.22 0.09 8.97
C SER A 300 27.03 -0.83 8.67
N LEU A 301 25.81 -0.47 9.08
CA LEU A 301 24.59 -1.21 8.69
C LEU A 301 24.30 -1.04 7.19
N VAL A 302 24.37 0.18 6.66
CA VAL A 302 24.19 0.45 5.22
C VAL A 302 25.18 -0.38 4.40
N ILE A 303 26.48 -0.35 4.75
CA ILE A 303 27.51 -1.12 4.03
C ILE A 303 27.21 -2.64 4.04
N ALA A 304 26.83 -3.19 5.21
CA ALA A 304 26.52 -4.61 5.33
C ALA A 304 25.27 -5.02 4.54
N LEU A 305 24.21 -4.19 4.56
CA LEU A 305 22.96 -4.47 3.87
C LEU A 305 23.07 -4.26 2.35
N THR A 306 23.87 -3.29 1.89
CA THR A 306 24.21 -3.13 0.47
C THR A 306 24.91 -4.37 -0.09
N ALA A 307 25.79 -5.01 0.69
CA ALA A 307 26.45 -6.25 0.27
C ALA A 307 25.50 -7.48 0.20
N LEU A 308 24.35 -7.43 0.88
CA LEU A 308 23.32 -8.48 0.85
C LEU A 308 22.27 -8.23 -0.26
N GLN A 309 22.02 -6.99 -0.66
CA GLN A 309 21.02 -6.65 -1.68
C GLN A 309 21.53 -7.01 -3.10
N LYS A 310 21.23 -8.23 -3.57
CA LYS A 310 21.58 -8.68 -4.93
C LYS A 310 20.54 -8.29 -5.98
N GLU A 311 19.25 -8.32 -5.63
CA GLU A 311 18.16 -7.94 -6.51
C GLU A 311 17.88 -6.43 -6.40
N THR A 312 18.71 -5.63 -7.07
CA THR A 312 18.52 -4.18 -7.21
C THR A 312 17.57 -3.83 -8.36
N GLU A 313 17.67 -4.56 -9.47
CA GLU A 313 16.98 -4.24 -10.73
C GLU A 313 15.47 -4.54 -10.72
N VAL A 314 14.99 -5.42 -9.84
CA VAL A 314 13.57 -5.78 -9.76
C VAL A 314 12.81 -4.65 -9.07
N PRO A 315 11.86 -3.95 -9.70
CA PRO A 315 11.16 -2.82 -9.08
C PRO A 315 10.33 -3.24 -7.86
N SER A 316 10.18 -2.33 -6.89
CA SER A 316 9.52 -2.66 -5.60
C SER A 316 8.04 -3.04 -5.79
N TYR A 317 7.33 -2.42 -6.72
CA TYR A 317 5.96 -2.80 -7.09
C TYR A 317 5.86 -4.27 -7.56
N VAL A 318 6.87 -4.80 -8.27
CA VAL A 318 6.89 -6.21 -8.70
C VAL A 318 7.05 -7.13 -7.49
N LEU A 319 7.97 -6.81 -6.59
CA LEU A 319 8.21 -7.59 -5.38
C LEU A 319 7.00 -7.59 -4.42
N MET A 320 6.24 -6.49 -4.41
CA MET A 320 5.02 -6.30 -3.62
C MET A 320 3.73 -6.76 -4.32
N GLY A 321 3.78 -7.20 -5.59
CA GLY A 321 2.59 -7.55 -6.38
C GLY A 321 1.65 -6.39 -6.70
N ILE A 322 2.13 -5.15 -6.63
CA ILE A 322 1.33 -3.94 -6.90
C ILE A 322 1.13 -3.80 -8.41
N SER A 323 -0.13 -3.90 -8.84
CA SER A 323 -0.54 -3.64 -10.22
C SER A 323 -0.45 -2.14 -10.56
N HIS A 324 0.67 -1.70 -11.12
CA HIS A 324 0.75 -0.35 -11.68
C HIS A 324 -0.16 -0.21 -12.91
N GLY A 325 -1.12 0.72 -12.83
CA GLY A 325 -1.91 1.18 -13.97
C GLY A 325 -1.07 1.79 -15.10
N ASN A 326 0.19 2.15 -14.82
CA ASN A 326 1.20 2.62 -15.78
C ASN A 326 2.16 1.51 -16.25
N ALA A 327 1.66 0.28 -16.43
CA ALA A 327 2.33 -0.66 -17.31
C ALA A 327 2.34 -0.08 -18.73
N SER A 328 3.51 0.40 -19.18
CA SER A 328 3.79 0.75 -20.58
C SER A 328 3.45 -0.44 -21.48
N SER A 329 2.24 -0.43 -22.05
CA SER A 329 1.76 -1.29 -23.14
C SER A 329 2.23 -2.75 -23.11
N LYS A 330 2.28 -3.39 -21.92
CA LYS A 330 2.12 -4.84 -21.85
C LYS A 330 0.63 -5.09 -21.97
N GLN A 331 0.23 -5.32 -23.23
CA GLN A 331 -1.10 -5.73 -23.64
C GLN A 331 -1.61 -6.78 -22.66
N ILE A 332 -2.60 -6.41 -21.84
CA ILE A 332 -3.38 -7.40 -21.09
C ILE A 332 -4.00 -8.27 -22.17
N SER A 333 -3.64 -9.55 -22.19
CA SER A 333 -4.21 -10.50 -23.15
C SER A 333 -5.64 -10.78 -22.74
N LEU A 334 -6.56 -9.91 -23.17
CA LEU A 334 -7.99 -10.09 -22.99
C LEU A 334 -8.39 -11.44 -23.59
N SER A 335 -9.34 -12.12 -22.95
CA SER A 335 -10.01 -13.23 -23.61
C SER A 335 -10.74 -12.72 -24.87
N PRO A 336 -11.05 -13.57 -25.85
CA PRO A 336 -11.79 -13.16 -27.04
C PRO A 336 -13.12 -12.45 -26.75
N PHE A 337 -13.73 -12.72 -25.59
CA PHE A 337 -14.91 -11.99 -25.11
C PHE A 337 -14.56 -10.62 -24.54
N GLY A 338 -13.53 -10.52 -23.69
CA GLY A 338 -13.03 -9.23 -23.18
C GLY A 338 -12.58 -8.29 -24.30
N GLU A 339 -11.96 -8.81 -25.37
CA GLU A 339 -11.59 -8.01 -26.54
C GLU A 339 -12.81 -7.54 -27.34
N ALA A 340 -13.84 -8.38 -27.51
CA ALA A 340 -15.11 -7.98 -28.13
C ALA A 340 -15.79 -6.86 -27.35
N CYS A 341 -15.84 -6.96 -26.02
CA CYS A 341 -16.36 -5.91 -25.14
C CYS A 341 -15.54 -4.61 -25.20
N SER A 342 -14.20 -4.70 -25.20
CA SER A 342 -13.31 -3.55 -25.35
C SER A 342 -13.46 -2.83 -26.68
N ARG A 343 -13.86 -3.54 -27.74
CA ARG A 343 -14.10 -2.99 -29.09
C ARG A 343 -15.57 -2.60 -29.30
N THR A 344 -16.44 -2.83 -28.32
CA THR A 344 -17.91 -2.70 -28.43
C THR A 344 -18.50 -3.49 -29.61
N ASP A 345 -17.90 -4.64 -29.96
CA ASP A 345 -18.39 -5.52 -31.02
C ASP A 345 -19.59 -6.32 -30.51
N LEU A 346 -20.76 -5.68 -30.52
CA LEU A 346 -22.01 -6.28 -30.05
C LEU A 346 -22.36 -7.59 -30.79
N THR A 347 -21.90 -7.78 -32.03
CA THR A 347 -22.14 -9.01 -32.79
C THR A 347 -21.31 -10.16 -32.25
N ALA A 348 -20.02 -9.94 -31.99
CA ALA A 348 -19.17 -10.94 -31.34
C ALA A 348 -19.68 -11.25 -29.91
N ILE A 349 -20.06 -10.23 -29.13
CA ILE A 349 -20.62 -10.40 -27.77
C ILE A 349 -21.90 -11.26 -27.82
N HIS A 350 -22.77 -11.06 -28.82
CA HIS A 350 -23.97 -11.89 -29.04
C HIS A 350 -23.63 -13.37 -29.25
N GLU A 351 -22.69 -13.66 -30.15
CA GLU A 351 -22.26 -15.02 -30.47
C GLU A 351 -21.63 -15.73 -29.25
N PHE A 352 -20.86 -15.00 -28.43
CA PHE A 352 -20.32 -15.52 -27.18
C PHE A 352 -21.41 -15.83 -26.15
N LEU A 353 -22.37 -14.92 -25.92
CA LEU A 353 -23.48 -15.15 -24.96
C LEU A 353 -24.45 -16.24 -25.42
N GLU A 354 -24.62 -16.45 -26.73
CA GLU A 354 -25.36 -17.59 -27.26
C GLU A 354 -24.60 -18.91 -26.99
N LYS A 355 -23.31 -18.95 -27.34
CA LYS A 355 -22.45 -20.14 -27.20
C LYS A 355 -22.15 -20.55 -25.76
N ALA A 356 -22.06 -19.59 -24.83
CA ALA A 356 -21.88 -19.85 -23.41
C ALA A 356 -23.10 -20.58 -22.81
N GLY A 357 -24.30 -20.33 -23.33
CA GLY A 357 -25.53 -20.94 -22.83
C GLY A 357 -25.86 -20.45 -21.42
N TYR A 358 -26.13 -21.38 -20.51
CA TYR A 358 -26.40 -21.14 -19.08
C TYR A 358 -25.35 -21.81 -18.17
N LYS A 359 -24.15 -22.11 -18.69
CA LYS A 359 -23.12 -22.88 -17.97
C LYS A 359 -22.64 -22.21 -16.68
N ASP A 360 -22.71 -20.89 -16.62
CA ASP A 360 -22.29 -20.10 -15.46
C ASP A 360 -23.42 -19.91 -14.41
N ASP A 361 -24.65 -20.40 -14.67
CA ASP A 361 -25.74 -20.40 -13.69
C ASP A 361 -25.65 -21.60 -12.71
N GLU A 362 -24.70 -22.54 -12.88
CA GLU A 362 -24.64 -23.83 -12.17
C GLU A 362 -24.44 -23.77 -10.64
N GLY A 363 -24.18 -22.58 -10.07
CA GLY A 363 -24.17 -22.34 -8.61
C GLY A 363 -25.43 -21.64 -8.06
N VAL A 364 -26.29 -21.08 -8.92
CA VAL A 364 -27.48 -20.29 -8.55
C VAL A 364 -28.77 -21.13 -8.60
N ALA A 365 -28.68 -22.35 -9.14
CA ALA A 365 -29.76 -23.32 -9.18
C ALA A 365 -30.07 -23.89 -7.79
N ASN A 366 -30.86 -23.17 -6.99
CA ASN A 366 -31.53 -23.72 -5.81
C ASN A 366 -32.20 -25.06 -6.15
N GLU A 367 -32.00 -26.07 -5.30
CA GLU A 367 -32.64 -27.38 -5.44
C GLU A 367 -34.16 -27.24 -5.57
N LEU A 368 -34.68 -27.52 -6.77
CA LEU A 368 -36.12 -27.51 -7.07
C LEU A 368 -36.80 -28.74 -6.46
N SER A 369 -36.94 -28.71 -5.14
CA SER A 369 -37.59 -29.74 -4.34
C SER A 369 -39.10 -29.79 -4.58
N PHE A 370 -39.55 -30.74 -5.40
CA PHE A 370 -40.91 -31.31 -5.52
C PHE A 370 -42.14 -30.38 -5.70
N GLN A 371 -42.00 -29.04 -5.66
CA GLN A 371 -43.07 -28.05 -5.82
C GLN A 371 -43.17 -27.46 -7.24
N MET A 372 -42.44 -28.04 -8.20
CA MET A 372 -42.16 -27.50 -9.54
C MET A 372 -43.37 -27.37 -10.51
N TRP A 373 -44.61 -27.43 -10.01
CA TRP A 373 -45.85 -27.65 -10.77
C TRP A 373 -46.97 -26.62 -10.51
N THR A 374 -46.60 -25.35 -10.27
CA THR A 374 -47.57 -24.23 -10.29
C THR A 374 -47.57 -23.55 -11.67
N SER A 375 -48.74 -23.03 -12.10
CA SER A 375 -48.87 -22.32 -13.40
C SER A 375 -47.88 -21.16 -13.50
N GLN A 376 -47.68 -20.43 -12.40
CA GLN A 376 -46.78 -19.28 -12.32
C GLN A 376 -45.32 -19.64 -12.64
N ILE A 377 -44.79 -20.74 -12.08
CA ILE A 377 -43.43 -21.22 -12.39
C ILE A 377 -43.32 -21.58 -13.88
N GLN A 378 -44.34 -22.25 -14.42
CA GLN A 378 -44.38 -22.66 -15.82
C GLN A 378 -44.44 -21.46 -16.78
N GLU A 379 -45.22 -20.43 -16.46
CA GLU A 379 -45.32 -19.18 -17.22
C GLU A 379 -44.00 -18.40 -17.20
N THR A 380 -43.36 -18.26 -16.03
CA THR A 380 -42.03 -17.65 -15.87
C THR A 380 -40.99 -18.39 -16.72
N LEU A 381 -40.93 -19.73 -16.64
CA LEU A 381 -40.06 -20.57 -17.48
C LEU A 381 -40.36 -20.43 -18.98
N ASN A 382 -41.62 -20.29 -19.37
CA ASN A 382 -42.03 -20.09 -20.75
C ASN A 382 -41.59 -18.71 -21.27
N SER A 383 -41.63 -17.66 -20.44
CA SER A 383 -41.10 -16.33 -20.77
C SER A 383 -39.59 -16.36 -20.99
N LYS A 384 -38.82 -17.03 -20.12
CA LYS A 384 -37.37 -17.27 -20.34
C LYS A 384 -37.10 -17.94 -21.68
N LYS A 385 -37.82 -19.03 -22.00
CA LYS A 385 -37.68 -19.76 -23.29
C LYS A 385 -38.05 -18.92 -24.51
N ARG A 386 -39.06 -18.06 -24.41
CA ARG A 386 -39.42 -17.11 -25.48
C ARG A 386 -38.32 -16.06 -25.68
N GLY A 387 -37.81 -15.48 -24.59
CA GLY A 387 -36.70 -14.54 -24.61
C GLY A 387 -35.44 -15.13 -25.23
N ASP A 388 -35.07 -16.35 -24.86
CA ASP A 388 -33.95 -17.09 -25.47
C ASP A 388 -34.14 -17.31 -26.97
N SER A 389 -35.37 -17.58 -27.41
CA SER A 389 -35.67 -17.83 -28.82
C SER A 389 -35.61 -16.53 -29.64
N ALA A 390 -36.12 -15.42 -29.09
CA ALA A 390 -36.01 -14.09 -29.69
C ALA A 390 -34.54 -13.61 -29.72
N PHE A 391 -33.78 -13.84 -28.65
CA PHE A 391 -32.36 -13.51 -28.56
C PHE A 391 -31.54 -14.21 -29.65
N ARG A 392 -31.73 -15.52 -29.88
CA ARG A 392 -31.09 -16.24 -30.99
C ARG A 392 -31.54 -15.76 -32.36
N ALA A 393 -32.81 -15.36 -32.50
CA ALA A 393 -33.35 -14.75 -33.71
C ALA A 393 -32.88 -13.31 -33.96
N LYS A 394 -32.08 -12.72 -33.05
CA LYS A 394 -31.67 -11.31 -33.04
C LYS A 394 -32.85 -10.32 -33.01
N ASP A 395 -33.98 -10.77 -32.45
CA ASP A 395 -35.17 -9.96 -32.17
C ASP A 395 -35.07 -9.38 -30.75
N PHE A 396 -34.23 -8.36 -30.61
CA PHE A 396 -33.82 -7.84 -29.31
C PHE A 396 -34.97 -7.18 -28.53
N VAL A 397 -35.94 -6.57 -29.22
CA VAL A 397 -37.10 -5.94 -28.57
C VAL A 397 -38.00 -7.00 -27.93
N ASN A 398 -38.40 -8.04 -28.67
CA ASN A 398 -39.20 -9.13 -28.10
C ASN A 398 -38.41 -9.93 -27.04
N ALA A 399 -37.08 -9.99 -27.15
CA ALA A 399 -36.23 -10.58 -26.12
C ALA A 399 -36.25 -9.77 -24.82
N ILE A 400 -36.17 -8.43 -24.88
CA ILE A 400 -36.30 -7.54 -23.71
C ILE A 400 -37.63 -7.76 -23.00
N ASP A 401 -38.75 -7.75 -23.72
CA ASP A 401 -40.08 -7.97 -23.14
C ASP A 401 -40.20 -9.33 -22.44
N CYS A 402 -39.71 -10.39 -23.09
CA CYS A 402 -39.77 -11.74 -22.55
C CYS A 402 -38.85 -11.96 -21.34
N TYR A 403 -37.66 -11.36 -21.33
CA TYR A 403 -36.75 -11.40 -20.18
C TYR A 403 -37.24 -10.52 -19.03
N THR A 404 -37.90 -9.40 -19.32
CA THR A 404 -38.55 -8.55 -18.31
C THR A 404 -39.70 -9.29 -17.64
N GLN A 405 -40.57 -9.97 -18.41
CA GLN A 405 -41.61 -10.86 -17.86
C GLN A 405 -41.03 -12.00 -16.99
N PHE A 406 -39.81 -12.48 -17.28
CA PHE A 406 -39.14 -13.47 -16.43
C PHE A 406 -38.64 -12.87 -15.11
N ILE A 407 -38.00 -11.70 -15.17
CA ILE A 407 -37.41 -11.00 -14.02
C ILE A 407 -38.52 -10.50 -13.07
N ASP A 408 -39.53 -9.82 -13.60
CA ASP A 408 -40.68 -9.30 -12.84
C ASP A 408 -41.51 -10.43 -12.21
N GLY A 409 -41.48 -11.62 -12.82
CA GLY A 409 -42.07 -12.84 -12.25
C GLY A 409 -41.43 -13.28 -10.93
N GLY A 410 -40.23 -12.78 -10.59
CA GLY A 410 -39.60 -12.86 -9.26
C GLY A 410 -39.31 -14.27 -8.71
N THR A 411 -39.63 -15.32 -9.47
CA THR A 411 -39.70 -16.70 -8.96
C THR A 411 -38.35 -17.42 -9.04
N MET A 412 -37.47 -16.99 -9.94
CA MET A 412 -36.10 -17.49 -10.08
C MET A 412 -35.20 -16.36 -10.56
N VAL A 413 -33.95 -16.37 -10.12
CA VAL A 413 -32.92 -15.39 -10.52
C VAL A 413 -31.92 -16.09 -11.43
N SER A 414 -31.46 -15.42 -12.50
CA SER A 414 -30.55 -16.00 -13.50
C SER A 414 -29.61 -14.91 -14.02
N PRO A 415 -28.31 -14.93 -13.68
CA PRO A 415 -27.38 -13.88 -14.09
C PRO A 415 -27.23 -13.84 -15.62
N THR A 416 -27.30 -14.99 -16.28
CA THR A 416 -27.34 -15.08 -17.75
C THR A 416 -28.53 -14.33 -18.37
N VAL A 417 -29.71 -14.29 -17.73
CA VAL A 417 -30.86 -13.54 -18.28
C VAL A 417 -30.60 -12.03 -18.23
N PHE A 418 -30.04 -11.52 -17.11
CA PHE A 418 -29.62 -10.12 -17.01
C PHE A 418 -28.53 -9.79 -18.05
N ALA A 419 -27.51 -10.62 -18.21
CA ALA A 419 -26.46 -10.43 -19.21
C ALA A 419 -27.00 -10.39 -20.65
N ARG A 420 -27.96 -11.25 -21.00
CA ARG A 420 -28.60 -11.25 -22.33
C ARG A 420 -29.49 -10.04 -22.54
N ARG A 421 -30.29 -9.63 -21.54
CA ARG A 421 -31.14 -8.43 -21.65
C ARG A 421 -30.29 -7.15 -21.70
N SER A 422 -29.17 -7.09 -20.97
CA SER A 422 -28.16 -6.03 -21.11
C SER A 422 -27.65 -5.90 -22.55
N LEU A 423 -27.26 -7.01 -23.21
CA LEU A 423 -26.86 -6.93 -24.62
C LEU A 423 -28.02 -6.51 -25.54
N CYS A 424 -29.25 -6.98 -25.30
CA CYS A 424 -30.40 -6.49 -26.06
C CYS A 424 -30.59 -4.98 -25.93
N TYR A 425 -30.38 -4.41 -24.74
CA TYR A 425 -30.42 -2.97 -24.51
C TYR A 425 -29.31 -2.25 -25.28
N LEU A 426 -28.07 -2.75 -25.29
CA LEU A 426 -26.98 -2.20 -26.14
C LEU A 426 -27.33 -2.24 -27.64
N MET A 427 -27.90 -3.36 -28.11
CA MET A 427 -28.37 -3.51 -29.50
C MET A 427 -29.57 -2.62 -29.84
N SER A 428 -30.22 -2.02 -28.84
CA SER A 428 -31.41 -1.17 -28.98
C SER A 428 -31.15 0.29 -28.57
N ASP A 429 -29.88 0.71 -28.51
CA ASP A 429 -29.44 2.07 -28.15
C ASP A 429 -29.87 2.54 -26.75
N MET A 430 -29.91 1.60 -25.78
CA MET A 430 -30.27 1.83 -24.37
C MET A 430 -29.09 1.49 -23.42
N PRO A 431 -27.97 2.24 -23.45
CA PRO A 431 -26.75 1.86 -22.73
C PRO A 431 -26.83 2.04 -21.20
N GLN A 432 -27.73 2.88 -20.68
CA GLN A 432 -27.90 3.05 -19.23
C GLN A 432 -28.61 1.86 -18.59
N GLU A 433 -29.67 1.38 -19.25
CA GLU A 433 -30.41 0.18 -18.91
C GLU A 433 -29.52 -1.07 -19.03
N ALA A 434 -28.67 -1.11 -20.08
CA ALA A 434 -27.69 -2.17 -20.26
C ALA A 434 -26.65 -2.25 -19.12
N LEU A 435 -26.14 -1.10 -18.67
CA LEU A 435 -25.23 -1.02 -17.53
C LEU A 435 -25.92 -1.50 -16.25
N GLY A 436 -27.15 -1.05 -16.00
CA GLY A 436 -27.96 -1.49 -14.86
C GLY A 436 -28.14 -3.00 -14.79
N ASP A 437 -28.50 -3.64 -15.91
CA ASP A 437 -28.62 -5.11 -15.99
C ASP A 437 -27.28 -5.83 -15.80
N ALA A 438 -26.18 -5.29 -16.36
CA ALA A 438 -24.86 -5.89 -16.18
C ALA A 438 -24.34 -5.77 -14.72
N MET A 439 -24.76 -4.73 -13.99
CA MET A 439 -24.55 -4.63 -12.54
C MET A 439 -25.43 -5.62 -11.76
N GLN A 440 -26.70 -5.83 -12.14
CA GLN A 440 -27.54 -6.86 -11.51
C GLN A 440 -26.99 -8.27 -11.74
N ALA A 441 -26.47 -8.56 -12.94
CA ALA A 441 -25.81 -9.83 -13.24
C ALA A 441 -24.62 -10.09 -12.30
N GLN A 442 -23.80 -9.08 -12.00
CA GLN A 442 -22.69 -9.17 -11.05
C GLN A 442 -23.18 -9.30 -9.60
N ALA A 443 -24.24 -8.59 -9.21
CA ALA A 443 -24.82 -8.72 -7.86
C ALA A 443 -25.36 -10.14 -7.59
N VAL A 444 -25.84 -10.83 -8.62
CA VAL A 444 -26.30 -12.23 -8.55
C VAL A 444 -25.15 -13.23 -8.59
N SER A 445 -24.07 -12.92 -9.31
CA SER A 445 -22.87 -13.77 -9.41
C SER A 445 -21.59 -12.92 -9.35
N PRO A 446 -21.08 -12.63 -8.13
CA PRO A 446 -19.96 -11.69 -7.93
C PRO A 446 -18.66 -12.11 -8.61
N ASP A 447 -18.40 -13.41 -8.70
CA ASP A 447 -17.19 -13.98 -9.31
C ASP A 447 -17.34 -14.23 -10.83
N TRP A 448 -18.33 -13.63 -11.51
CA TRP A 448 -18.62 -13.87 -12.93
C TRP A 448 -18.00 -12.80 -13.85
N PRO A 449 -16.92 -13.10 -14.61
CA PRO A 449 -16.22 -12.11 -15.44
C PRO A 449 -17.09 -11.49 -16.54
N THR A 450 -18.03 -12.28 -17.09
CA THR A 450 -18.93 -11.87 -18.16
C THR A 450 -19.77 -10.64 -17.80
N ALA A 451 -20.21 -10.54 -16.55
CA ALA A 451 -20.97 -9.37 -16.08
C ALA A 451 -20.12 -8.09 -16.11
N MET A 452 -18.86 -8.16 -15.65
CA MET A 452 -17.95 -7.00 -15.67
C MET A 452 -17.59 -6.59 -17.11
N TYR A 453 -17.31 -7.55 -17.99
CA TYR A 453 -17.05 -7.24 -19.40
C TYR A 453 -18.25 -6.57 -20.10
N LEU A 454 -19.50 -6.93 -19.74
CA LEU A 454 -20.70 -6.24 -20.26
C LEU A 454 -20.88 -4.84 -19.67
N GLN A 455 -20.57 -4.62 -18.39
CA GLN A 455 -20.52 -3.28 -17.80
C GLN A 455 -19.50 -2.40 -18.53
N ALA A 456 -18.30 -2.91 -18.81
CA ALA A 456 -17.27 -2.20 -19.57
C ALA A 456 -17.76 -1.82 -20.98
N ALA A 457 -18.42 -2.73 -21.70
CA ALA A 457 -18.98 -2.45 -23.02
C ALA A 457 -20.05 -1.33 -22.98
N ALA A 458 -20.92 -1.33 -21.95
CA ALA A 458 -21.90 -0.26 -21.75
C ALA A 458 -21.23 1.08 -21.41
N LEU A 459 -20.22 1.09 -20.54
CA LEU A 459 -19.45 2.28 -20.15
C LEU A 459 -18.68 2.89 -21.33
N PHE A 460 -18.12 2.07 -22.23
CA PHE A 460 -17.50 2.57 -23.47
C PHE A 460 -18.53 3.28 -24.37
N ILE A 461 -19.73 2.72 -24.51
CA ILE A 461 -20.82 3.35 -25.30
C ILE A 461 -21.33 4.64 -24.65
N LEU A 462 -21.30 4.73 -23.32
CA LEU A 462 -21.59 5.96 -22.55
C LEU A 462 -20.47 7.02 -22.60
N GLY A 463 -19.30 6.72 -23.20
CA GLY A 463 -18.14 7.60 -23.23
C GLY A 463 -17.37 7.69 -21.91
N MET A 464 -17.60 6.76 -20.98
CA MET A 464 -16.97 6.71 -19.65
C MET A 464 -15.67 5.89 -19.72
N GLU A 465 -14.70 6.34 -20.53
CA GLU A 465 -13.51 5.55 -20.93
C GLU A 465 -12.66 5.06 -19.75
N ASN A 466 -12.48 5.86 -18.70
CA ASN A 466 -11.68 5.48 -17.52
C ASN A 466 -12.36 4.32 -16.76
N ASP A 467 -13.63 4.49 -16.43
CA ASP A 467 -14.44 3.53 -15.67
C ASP A 467 -14.61 2.22 -16.48
N ALA A 468 -14.74 2.33 -17.80
CA ALA A 468 -14.76 1.19 -18.72
C ALA A 468 -13.44 0.41 -18.70
N GLN A 469 -12.29 1.10 -18.73
CA GLN A 469 -10.97 0.46 -18.65
C GLN A 469 -10.69 -0.17 -17.28
N GLU A 470 -11.15 0.44 -16.19
CA GLU A 470 -11.05 -0.14 -14.83
C GLU A 470 -11.89 -1.42 -14.73
N THR A 471 -13.17 -1.33 -15.09
CA THR A 471 -14.10 -2.47 -15.08
C THR A 471 -13.62 -3.63 -15.96
N LEU A 472 -12.98 -3.33 -17.10
CA LEU A 472 -12.40 -4.33 -17.99
C LEU A 472 -11.18 -5.05 -17.37
N ARG A 473 -10.32 -4.33 -16.62
CA ARG A 473 -9.18 -4.91 -15.89
C ARG A 473 -9.63 -5.82 -14.76
N ASP A 474 -10.68 -5.42 -14.05
CA ASP A 474 -11.29 -6.23 -12.98
C ASP A 474 -11.91 -7.51 -13.54
N GLY A 475 -12.64 -7.43 -14.65
CA GLY A 475 -13.17 -8.59 -15.37
C GLY A 475 -12.08 -9.60 -15.74
N THR A 476 -10.96 -9.14 -16.30
CA THR A 476 -9.81 -10.01 -16.59
C THR A 476 -9.18 -10.61 -15.33
N THR A 477 -9.16 -9.88 -14.22
CA THR A 477 -8.64 -10.37 -12.94
C THR A 477 -9.56 -11.45 -12.33
N LEU A 478 -10.88 -11.36 -12.49
CA LEU A 478 -11.81 -12.44 -12.14
C LEU A 478 -11.62 -13.67 -13.05
N GLU A 479 -11.44 -13.46 -14.35
CA GLU A 479 -11.22 -14.55 -15.32
C GLU A 479 -9.98 -15.37 -14.96
N PHE A 480 -8.85 -14.71 -14.67
CA PHE A 480 -7.63 -15.38 -14.19
C PHE A 480 -7.77 -16.09 -12.83
N LYS A 481 -8.71 -15.67 -11.97
CA LYS A 481 -9.01 -16.39 -10.72
C LYS A 481 -9.78 -17.67 -11.02
N LYS A 482 -10.81 -17.59 -11.87
CA LYS A 482 -11.67 -18.73 -12.26
C LYS A 482 -10.91 -19.82 -13.01
N GLU A 483 -9.88 -19.49 -13.80
CA GLU A 483 -9.02 -20.48 -14.45
C GLU A 483 -8.07 -21.24 -13.50
N ARG A 484 -7.93 -20.80 -12.24
CA ARG A 484 -7.01 -21.39 -11.24
C ARG A 484 -7.72 -22.22 -10.16
N THR A 485 -9.05 -22.25 -10.18
CA THR A 485 -9.93 -22.99 -9.26
C THR A 485 -10.59 -24.17 -9.98
#